data_AF-A0A0Q8PKI8-F1
#
_entry.id   AF-A0A0Q8PKI8-F1
#
_cell.length_a   1.000
_cell.length_b   1.000
_cell.length_c   1.000
_cell.angle_alpha   90.00
_cell.angle_beta   90.00
_cell.angle_gamma   90.00
#
_symmetry.space_group_name_H-M   'P 1'
#
loop_
_entity.id
_entity.type
_entity.pdbx_description
1 polymer ?
#
loop_
_entity_poly.entity_id
_entity_poly.type
_entity_poly.pdbx_seq_one_letter_code
_entity_poly.pdbx_strand_id
1 'polypeptide(L)'
;MSALLAHGGWELLDPRPTAAQHPDTFAMPTAAELGALGPGSMVRAMFQVATIADVVRDGLTPYDEAGHPRLVAQVERMWAIVLEVEGDTVECALDNLPFGTHTRLLPNDRLRIPLSHLIATGARVDRFDDYLAFLAKWEADPDNPGVDPSSAMDRLAPPRLRSDQQEVCDRVGARPEPPWPMGSGLLAKNLTPQSLLVYGARFPADASRRDTGWVVFAENDDFEEVSRTVGFTVATLQDMYRAHPAIWPYVALPTGWGFTLAAGTEHDVYPVEISED
;
A
#
# COMPACT_ATOMS: atom_id res chain seq x y z
N MET A 1 5.98 -14.49 -11.80
CA MET A 1 6.81 -14.04 -10.65
C MET A 1 8.27 -13.83 -11.05
N SER A 2 9.04 -14.86 -11.44
CA SER A 2 10.48 -14.66 -11.78
C SER A 2 10.73 -13.61 -12.87
N ALA A 3 9.90 -13.58 -13.92
CA ALA A 3 9.99 -12.54 -14.96
C ALA A 3 9.72 -11.14 -14.40
N LEU A 4 8.69 -11.01 -13.55
CA LEU A 4 8.33 -9.74 -12.90
C LEU A 4 9.49 -9.23 -12.04
N LEU A 5 10.09 -10.09 -11.20
CA LEU A 5 11.22 -9.73 -10.34
C LEU A 5 12.49 -9.41 -11.14
N ALA A 6 12.69 -10.03 -12.29
CA ALA A 6 13.79 -9.68 -13.20
C ALA A 6 13.63 -8.27 -13.78
N HIS A 7 12.41 -7.72 -13.80
CA HIS A 7 12.08 -6.37 -14.25
C HIS A 7 11.63 -5.49 -13.07
N GLY A 8 12.40 -5.49 -11.98
CA GLY A 8 12.11 -4.63 -10.83
C GLY A 8 10.84 -4.96 -10.05
N GLY A 9 10.25 -6.14 -10.25
CA GLY A 9 9.03 -6.53 -9.54
C GLY A 9 7.78 -5.82 -10.03
N TRP A 10 7.76 -5.33 -11.27
CA TRP A 10 6.56 -4.77 -11.88
C TRP A 10 6.54 -4.92 -13.41
N GLU A 11 5.37 -4.75 -14.01
CA GLU A 11 5.19 -4.60 -15.46
C GLU A 11 3.96 -3.73 -15.73
N LEU A 12 3.98 -3.04 -16.87
CA LEU A 12 2.82 -2.31 -17.37
C LEU A 12 1.84 -3.30 -18.05
N LEU A 13 0.55 -3.18 -17.77
CA LEU A 13 -0.47 -4.04 -18.35
C LEU A 13 -1.25 -3.35 -19.46
N ASP A 14 -1.51 -4.08 -20.54
CA ASP A 14 -2.48 -3.67 -21.56
C ASP A 14 -3.90 -3.80 -20.99
N PRO A 15 -4.66 -2.70 -20.84
CA PRO A 15 -5.98 -2.72 -20.23
C PRO A 15 -7.07 -3.18 -21.19
N ARG A 16 -6.82 -3.24 -22.51
CA ARG A 16 -7.85 -3.51 -23.53
C ARG A 16 -8.53 -4.87 -23.35
N PRO A 17 -7.83 -5.97 -23.00
CA PRO A 17 -8.48 -7.24 -22.69
C PRO A 17 -9.44 -7.14 -21.49
N THR A 18 -9.04 -6.46 -20.42
CA THR A 18 -9.89 -6.24 -19.23
C THR A 18 -11.09 -5.37 -19.56
N ALA A 19 -10.91 -4.30 -20.34
CA ALA A 19 -11.99 -3.44 -20.80
C ALA A 19 -13.00 -4.21 -21.66
N ALA A 20 -12.54 -5.09 -22.55
CA ALA A 20 -13.41 -5.94 -23.37
C ALA A 20 -14.21 -6.96 -22.54
N GLN A 21 -13.66 -7.46 -21.44
CA GLN A 21 -14.35 -8.39 -20.54
C GLN A 21 -15.35 -7.69 -19.61
N HIS A 22 -15.14 -6.41 -19.31
CA HIS A 22 -15.94 -5.65 -18.34
C HIS A 22 -16.38 -4.28 -18.88
N PRO A 23 -17.04 -4.21 -20.05
CA PRO A 23 -17.34 -2.96 -20.73
C PRO A 23 -18.22 -2.00 -19.90
N ASP A 24 -19.08 -2.54 -19.02
CA ASP A 24 -20.01 -1.74 -18.21
C ASP A 24 -19.34 -1.07 -17.00
N THR A 25 -18.19 -1.59 -16.55
CA THR A 25 -17.50 -1.13 -15.33
C THR A 25 -16.08 -0.62 -15.58
N PHE A 26 -15.60 -0.75 -16.81
CA PHE A 26 -14.23 -0.39 -17.20
C PHE A 26 -14.25 0.48 -18.46
N ALA A 27 -14.41 1.78 -18.28
CA ALA A 27 -14.33 2.76 -19.36
C ALA A 27 -12.87 3.10 -19.68
N MET A 28 -12.51 3.03 -20.96
CA MET A 28 -11.24 3.52 -21.48
C MET A 28 -11.34 5.00 -21.85
N PRO A 29 -10.25 5.78 -21.75
CA PRO A 29 -10.21 7.15 -22.27
C PRO A 29 -10.58 7.20 -23.75
N THR A 30 -11.36 8.19 -24.12
CA THR A 30 -11.72 8.49 -25.50
C THR A 30 -10.52 9.06 -26.27
N ALA A 31 -10.56 8.98 -27.60
CA ALA A 31 -9.52 9.59 -28.44
C ALA A 31 -9.39 11.10 -28.22
N ALA A 32 -10.50 11.80 -27.93
CA ALA A 32 -10.49 13.24 -27.65
C ALA A 32 -9.78 13.56 -26.32
N GLU A 33 -10.01 12.76 -25.27
CA GLU A 33 -9.31 12.91 -23.99
C GLU A 33 -7.81 12.64 -24.14
N LEU A 34 -7.43 11.58 -24.87
CA LEU A 34 -6.03 11.27 -25.14
C LEU A 34 -5.35 12.36 -25.98
N GLY A 35 -6.05 12.92 -26.97
CA GLY A 35 -5.54 14.01 -27.80
C GLY A 35 -5.42 15.36 -27.08
N ALA A 36 -6.08 15.52 -25.92
CA ALA A 36 -5.99 16.72 -25.09
C ALA A 36 -4.84 16.67 -24.06
N LEU A 37 -4.15 15.54 -23.95
CA LEU A 37 -3.02 15.37 -23.05
C LEU A 37 -1.88 16.33 -23.42
N GLY A 38 -1.21 16.81 -22.37
CA GLY A 38 -0.02 17.63 -22.46
C GLY A 38 0.69 17.68 -21.11
N PRO A 39 1.84 18.37 -21.02
CA PRO A 39 2.58 18.50 -19.77
C PRO A 39 1.69 18.96 -18.60
N GLY A 40 1.88 18.33 -17.45
CA GLY A 40 1.11 18.52 -16.22
C GLY A 40 -0.23 17.78 -16.17
N SER A 41 -0.66 17.11 -17.25
CA SER A 41 -1.89 16.30 -17.22
C SER A 41 -1.71 15.07 -16.32
N MET A 42 -2.75 14.71 -15.57
CA MET A 42 -2.76 13.45 -14.82
C MET A 42 -3.23 12.30 -15.71
N VAL A 43 -2.52 11.18 -15.67
CA VAL A 43 -2.89 9.94 -16.37
C VAL A 43 -2.85 8.76 -15.42
N ARG A 44 -3.69 7.76 -15.63
CA ARG A 44 -3.69 6.53 -14.83
C ARG A 44 -3.44 5.32 -15.71
N ALA A 45 -2.60 4.39 -15.25
CA ALA A 45 -2.32 3.13 -15.95
C ALA A 45 -2.46 1.93 -15.00
N MET A 46 -2.47 0.72 -15.58
CA MET A 46 -2.49 -0.54 -14.83
C MET A 46 -1.10 -1.14 -14.79
N PHE A 47 -0.69 -1.55 -13.59
CA PHE A 47 0.59 -2.19 -13.35
C PHE A 47 0.34 -3.51 -12.65
N GLN A 48 1.00 -4.57 -13.10
CA GLN A 48 1.17 -5.75 -12.26
C GLN A 48 2.41 -5.53 -11.41
N VAL A 49 2.32 -5.77 -10.10
CA VAL A 49 3.43 -5.62 -9.17
C VAL A 49 3.57 -6.86 -8.29
N ALA A 50 4.81 -7.19 -7.93
CA ALA A 50 5.10 -8.22 -6.96
C ALA A 50 4.90 -7.68 -5.54
N THR A 51 4.26 -8.49 -4.72
CA THR A 51 3.98 -8.18 -3.32
C THR A 51 3.99 -9.45 -2.50
N ILE A 52 4.19 -9.31 -1.20
CA ILE A 52 4.07 -10.43 -0.27
C ILE A 52 2.61 -10.88 -0.19
N ALA A 53 2.40 -12.19 -0.07
CA ALA A 53 1.09 -12.80 0.05
C ALA A 53 0.39 -12.34 1.33
N ASP A 54 -0.92 -12.29 1.28
CA ASP A 54 -1.78 -11.97 2.42
C ASP A 54 -2.86 -13.06 2.55
N VAL A 55 -3.14 -13.45 3.80
CA VAL A 55 -4.08 -14.55 4.09
C VAL A 55 -5.49 -14.22 3.61
N VAL A 56 -5.92 -12.96 3.73
CA VAL A 56 -7.25 -12.51 3.33
C VAL A 56 -7.35 -12.37 1.82
N ARG A 57 -6.33 -11.77 1.17
CA ARG A 57 -6.36 -11.51 -0.27
C ARG A 57 -6.13 -12.78 -1.09
N ASP A 58 -5.16 -13.61 -0.68
CA ASP A 58 -4.62 -14.69 -1.51
C ASP A 58 -4.85 -16.09 -0.92
N GLY A 59 -5.32 -16.19 0.33
CA GLY A 59 -5.44 -17.47 1.03
C GLY A 59 -4.09 -18.12 1.36
N LEU A 60 -3.02 -17.33 1.39
CA LEU A 60 -1.66 -17.78 1.63
C LEU A 60 -1.03 -17.00 2.78
N THR A 61 -0.29 -17.70 3.64
CA THR A 61 0.56 -17.04 4.64
C THR A 61 1.64 -16.20 3.95
N PRO A 62 2.06 -15.06 4.54
CA PRO A 62 3.08 -14.18 3.96
C PRO A 62 4.45 -14.86 3.82
N TYR A 63 4.72 -15.85 4.67
CA TYR A 63 5.98 -16.60 4.70
C TYR A 63 5.74 -18.11 4.56
N ASP A 64 6.73 -18.81 3.98
CA ASP A 64 6.77 -20.28 3.99
C ASP A 64 7.39 -20.83 5.29
N GLU A 65 7.46 -22.15 5.41
CA GLU A 65 8.03 -22.85 6.58
C GLU A 65 9.51 -22.54 6.81
N ALA A 66 10.25 -22.18 5.76
CA ALA A 66 11.65 -21.75 5.84
C ALA A 66 11.77 -20.25 6.17
N GLY A 67 10.65 -19.54 6.28
CA GLY A 67 10.60 -18.11 6.55
C GLY A 67 10.84 -17.22 5.33
N HIS A 68 10.83 -17.76 4.11
CA HIS A 68 10.96 -16.95 2.91
C HIS A 68 9.65 -16.27 2.53
N PRO A 69 9.68 -15.05 1.97
CA PRO A 69 8.50 -14.39 1.47
C PRO A 69 7.79 -15.21 0.39
N ARG A 70 6.49 -15.44 0.57
CA ARG A 70 5.61 -15.96 -0.48
C ARG A 70 5.14 -14.78 -1.31
N LEU A 71 5.64 -14.65 -2.53
CA LEU A 71 5.30 -13.53 -3.41
C LEU A 71 4.14 -13.89 -4.34
N VAL A 72 3.22 -12.95 -4.49
CA VAL A 72 2.12 -12.97 -5.44
C VAL A 72 2.17 -11.74 -6.33
N ALA A 73 1.52 -11.81 -7.49
CA ALA A 73 1.33 -10.66 -8.35
C ALA A 73 -0.04 -10.05 -8.08
N GLN A 74 -0.09 -8.72 -7.92
CA GLN A 74 -1.34 -7.98 -7.84
C GLN A 74 -1.38 -6.89 -8.89
N VAL A 75 -2.59 -6.47 -9.26
CA VAL A 75 -2.79 -5.36 -10.19
C VAL A 75 -3.09 -4.09 -9.42
N GLU A 76 -2.33 -3.04 -9.69
CA GLU A 76 -2.53 -1.70 -9.15
C GLU A 76 -2.87 -0.72 -10.27
N ARG A 77 -3.71 0.27 -9.94
CA ARG A 77 -4.06 1.38 -10.83
C ARG A 77 -3.43 2.63 -10.26
N MET A 78 -2.38 3.12 -10.89
CA MET A 78 -1.58 4.22 -10.35
C MET A 78 -1.62 5.42 -11.26
N TRP A 79 -1.67 6.61 -10.66
CA TRP A 79 -1.57 7.88 -11.34
C TRP A 79 -0.11 8.24 -11.61
N ALA A 80 0.09 8.97 -12.69
CA ALA A 80 1.34 9.59 -13.06
C ALA A 80 1.07 10.98 -13.65
N ILE A 81 2.03 11.88 -13.48
CA ILE A 81 1.99 13.25 -14.00
C ILE A 81 2.74 13.25 -15.34
N VAL A 82 2.06 13.63 -16.42
CA VAL A 82 2.67 13.74 -17.76
C VAL A 82 3.73 14.84 -17.75
N LEU A 83 4.96 14.48 -18.09
CA LEU A 83 6.06 15.40 -18.31
C LEU A 83 6.08 15.86 -19.77
N GLU A 84 5.92 14.90 -20.69
CA GLU A 84 5.93 15.12 -22.13
C GLU A 84 5.04 14.13 -22.87
N VAL A 85 4.53 14.52 -24.05
CA VAL A 85 3.78 13.64 -24.95
C VAL A 85 4.59 13.47 -26.23
N GLU A 86 5.04 12.25 -26.49
CA GLU A 86 5.87 11.89 -27.64
C GLU A 86 5.13 10.87 -28.52
N GLY A 87 4.47 11.36 -29.57
CA GLY A 87 3.75 10.51 -30.51
C GLY A 87 2.62 9.73 -29.84
N ASP A 88 2.76 8.40 -29.76
CA ASP A 88 1.80 7.49 -29.12
C ASP A 88 2.22 7.08 -27.69
N THR A 89 3.19 7.76 -27.11
CA THR A 89 3.66 7.54 -25.73
C THR A 89 3.63 8.83 -24.92
N VAL A 90 3.48 8.69 -23.61
CA VAL A 90 3.70 9.77 -22.64
C VAL A 90 4.91 9.43 -21.78
N GLU A 91 5.80 10.40 -21.60
CA GLU A 91 6.75 10.38 -20.50
C GLU A 91 6.06 10.99 -19.29
N CYS A 92 6.11 10.27 -18.17
CA CYS A 92 5.46 10.70 -16.94
C CYS A 92 6.29 10.35 -15.71
N ALA A 93 6.05 11.06 -14.62
CA ALA A 93 6.56 10.71 -13.30
C ALA A 93 5.45 10.08 -12.45
N LEU A 94 5.72 8.96 -11.80
CA LEU A 94 4.73 8.26 -10.97
C LEU A 94 4.29 9.14 -9.79
N ASP A 95 2.98 9.29 -9.57
CA ASP A 95 2.44 10.15 -8.51
C ASP A 95 2.15 9.37 -7.21
N ASN A 96 1.79 8.10 -7.33
CA ASN A 96 1.43 7.28 -6.18
C ASN A 96 2.59 6.39 -5.69
N LEU A 97 2.63 6.15 -4.38
CA LEU A 97 3.43 5.08 -3.80
C LEU A 97 2.77 3.73 -4.11
N PRO A 98 3.44 2.79 -4.80
CA PRO A 98 2.90 1.46 -5.01
C PRO A 98 2.69 0.73 -3.69
N PHE A 99 1.58 -0.02 -3.57
CA PHE A 99 1.35 -0.90 -2.43
C PHE A 99 2.19 -2.18 -2.48
N GLY A 100 2.67 -2.55 -3.67
CA GLY A 100 3.60 -3.65 -3.87
C GLY A 100 4.81 -3.54 -2.94
N THR A 101 5.06 -4.59 -2.16
CA THR A 101 6.18 -4.62 -1.21
C THR A 101 7.47 -5.13 -1.85
N HIS A 102 7.37 -5.72 -3.05
CA HIS A 102 8.50 -6.27 -3.80
C HIS A 102 8.52 -5.64 -5.19
N THR A 103 8.52 -4.30 -5.25
CA THR A 103 8.73 -3.54 -6.48
C THR A 103 9.78 -2.47 -6.27
N ARG A 104 10.56 -2.16 -7.32
CA ARG A 104 11.46 -1.02 -7.38
C ARG A 104 10.73 0.29 -7.67
N LEU A 105 9.50 0.23 -8.19
CA LEU A 105 8.71 1.43 -8.46
C LEU A 105 8.54 2.26 -7.19
N LEU A 106 8.86 3.54 -7.30
CA LEU A 106 8.75 4.56 -6.29
C LEU A 106 8.01 5.79 -6.85
N PRO A 107 7.42 6.61 -5.98
CA PRO A 107 6.97 7.94 -6.39
C PRO A 107 8.09 8.69 -7.10
N ASN A 108 7.72 9.45 -8.11
CA ASN A 108 8.58 10.24 -8.99
C ASN A 108 9.45 9.45 -9.98
N ASP A 109 9.40 8.11 -9.99
CA ASP A 109 10.06 7.34 -11.04
C ASP A 109 9.53 7.74 -12.43
N ARG A 110 10.46 7.93 -13.38
CA ARG A 110 10.12 8.22 -14.77
C ARG A 110 9.70 6.96 -15.49
N LEU A 111 8.56 7.05 -16.17
CA LEU A 111 7.95 5.96 -16.92
C LEU A 111 7.60 6.44 -18.32
N ARG A 112 7.73 5.54 -19.30
CA ARG A 112 7.22 5.72 -20.65
C ARG A 112 6.00 4.82 -20.83
N ILE A 113 4.83 5.42 -21.01
CA ILE A 113 3.55 4.70 -21.06
C ILE A 113 2.91 4.93 -22.43
N PRO A 114 2.59 3.87 -23.20
CA PRO A 114 1.82 4.03 -24.44
C PRO A 114 0.42 4.59 -24.15
N LEU A 115 -0.09 5.46 -25.01
CA LEU A 115 -1.45 6.01 -24.89
C LEU A 115 -2.52 4.90 -24.82
N SER A 116 -2.27 3.78 -25.49
CA SER A 116 -3.13 2.58 -25.47
C SER A 116 -3.23 1.89 -24.10
N HIS A 117 -2.31 2.19 -23.17
CA HIS A 117 -2.26 1.62 -21.83
C HIS A 117 -2.87 2.53 -20.75
N LEU A 118 -3.31 3.74 -21.13
CA LEU A 118 -3.97 4.67 -20.22
C LEU A 118 -5.42 4.25 -19.97
N ILE A 119 -5.83 4.26 -18.70
CA ILE A 119 -7.15 3.84 -18.24
C ILE A 119 -7.97 4.99 -17.64
N ALA A 120 -7.36 6.16 -17.43
CA ALA A 120 -8.04 7.40 -17.07
C ALA A 120 -7.13 8.60 -17.36
N THR A 121 -7.76 9.76 -17.52
CA THR A 121 -7.10 11.07 -17.51
C THR A 121 -7.68 11.91 -16.37
N GLY A 122 -6.94 12.90 -15.91
CA GLY A 122 -7.35 13.79 -14.82
C GLY A 122 -7.00 15.25 -15.11
N ALA A 123 -7.39 16.13 -14.19
CA ALA A 123 -7.06 17.55 -14.27
C ALA A 123 -5.56 17.78 -14.31
N ARG A 124 -5.14 18.91 -14.90
CA ARG A 124 -3.74 19.32 -14.88
C ARG A 124 -3.34 19.74 -13.46
N VAL A 125 -2.08 19.51 -13.12
CA VAL A 125 -1.48 20.00 -11.88
C VAL A 125 -1.36 21.52 -11.94
N ASP A 126 -2.02 22.24 -11.02
CA ASP A 126 -2.10 23.72 -11.01
C ASP A 126 -0.74 24.43 -10.96
N ARG A 127 0.27 23.79 -10.35
CA ARG A 127 1.64 24.31 -10.15
C ARG A 127 2.69 23.41 -10.79
N PHE A 128 2.47 23.04 -12.06
CA PHE A 128 3.33 22.09 -12.76
C PHE A 128 4.82 22.52 -12.83
N ASP A 129 5.11 23.81 -13.02
CA ASP A 129 6.49 24.30 -13.03
C ASP A 129 7.20 24.10 -11.68
N ASP A 130 6.48 24.28 -10.56
CA ASP A 130 7.02 24.00 -9.23
C ASP A 130 7.24 22.50 -9.01
N TYR A 131 6.37 21.66 -9.58
CA TYR A 131 6.55 20.22 -9.58
C TYR A 131 7.79 19.80 -10.37
N LEU A 132 8.04 20.40 -11.55
CA LEU A 132 9.26 20.15 -12.32
C LEU A 132 10.52 20.57 -11.55
N ALA A 133 10.49 21.71 -10.86
CA ALA A 133 11.59 22.16 -10.01
C ALA A 133 11.83 21.20 -8.83
N PHE A 134 10.75 20.70 -8.21
CA PHE A 134 10.82 19.67 -7.18
C PHE A 134 11.43 18.38 -7.73
N LEU A 135 10.96 17.88 -8.87
CA LEU A 135 11.44 16.63 -9.48
C LEU A 135 12.93 16.73 -9.82
N ALA A 136 13.38 17.83 -10.41
CA ALA A 136 14.80 18.05 -10.69
C ALA A 136 15.66 18.07 -9.42
N LYS A 137 15.15 18.64 -8.31
CA LYS A 137 15.83 18.62 -7.02
C LYS A 137 15.87 17.20 -6.43
N TRP A 138 14.77 16.47 -6.52
CA TRP A 138 14.66 15.08 -6.07
C TRP A 138 15.66 14.17 -6.81
N GLU A 139 15.72 14.28 -8.14
CA GLU A 139 16.65 13.51 -8.98
C GLU A 139 18.13 13.83 -8.71
N ALA A 140 18.42 15.04 -8.22
CA ALA A 140 19.76 15.49 -7.88
C ALA A 140 20.15 15.22 -6.40
N ASP A 141 19.23 14.69 -5.59
CA ASP A 141 19.45 14.48 -4.17
C ASP A 141 20.37 13.25 -3.94
N PRO A 142 21.58 13.44 -3.37
CA PRO A 142 22.50 12.33 -3.12
C PRO A 142 21.98 11.34 -2.06
N ASP A 143 21.04 11.76 -1.20
CA ASP A 143 20.42 10.89 -0.20
C ASP A 143 19.32 10.01 -0.81
N ASN A 144 18.92 10.27 -2.05
CA ASN A 144 17.93 9.52 -2.82
C ASN A 144 18.51 9.12 -4.19
N PRO A 145 19.56 8.28 -4.24
CA PRO A 145 20.17 7.91 -5.50
C PRO A 145 19.14 7.21 -6.39
N GLY A 146 18.92 7.74 -7.59
CA GLY A 146 18.02 7.14 -8.56
C GLY A 146 18.42 5.70 -8.85
N VAL A 147 17.53 4.76 -8.54
CA VAL A 147 17.68 3.34 -8.90
C VAL A 147 16.81 3.10 -10.13
N ASP A 148 17.37 2.46 -11.15
CA ASP A 148 16.58 2.06 -12.31
C ASP A 148 15.40 1.18 -11.85
N PRO A 149 14.14 1.62 -12.06
CA PRO A 149 12.97 0.89 -11.60
C PRO A 149 12.85 -0.47 -12.26
N SER A 150 13.52 -0.73 -13.37
CA SER A 150 13.53 -2.05 -14.04
C SER A 150 14.61 -3.00 -13.54
N SER A 151 15.51 -2.55 -12.66
CA SER A 151 16.59 -3.36 -12.13
C SER A 151 16.08 -4.55 -11.30
N ALA A 152 16.73 -5.71 -11.45
CA ALA A 152 16.27 -6.95 -10.81
C ALA A 152 16.10 -6.83 -9.28
N MET A 153 15.10 -7.53 -8.76
CA MET A 153 14.84 -7.65 -7.33
C MET A 153 15.19 -9.04 -6.80
N ASP A 154 15.77 -9.06 -5.60
CA ASP A 154 15.92 -10.29 -4.86
C ASP A 154 14.54 -10.76 -4.36
N ARG A 155 14.23 -12.03 -4.66
CA ARG A 155 13.00 -12.69 -4.23
C ARG A 155 12.94 -12.89 -2.72
N LEU A 156 14.09 -13.02 -2.07
CA LEU A 156 14.20 -13.29 -0.63
C LEU A 156 14.34 -12.01 0.20
N ALA A 157 14.37 -10.84 -0.44
CA ALA A 157 14.41 -9.57 0.25
C ALA A 157 13.21 -9.43 1.21
N PRO A 158 13.38 -8.74 2.36
CA PRO A 158 12.24 -8.39 3.19
C PRO A 158 11.27 -7.49 2.41
N PRO A 159 9.96 -7.49 2.75
CA PRO A 159 9.01 -6.58 2.14
C PRO A 159 9.42 -5.13 2.39
N ARG A 160 9.32 -4.29 1.36
CA ARG A 160 9.47 -2.83 1.52
C ARG A 160 8.34 -2.29 2.37
N LEU A 161 8.70 -1.56 3.42
CA LEU A 161 7.77 -0.86 4.31
C LEU A 161 7.97 0.65 4.23
N ARG A 162 7.01 1.39 4.82
CA ARG A 162 7.27 2.77 5.21
C ARG A 162 8.28 2.82 6.35
N SER A 163 9.01 3.93 6.48
CA SER A 163 10.05 4.09 7.50
C SER A 163 9.50 3.94 8.93
N ASP A 164 8.33 4.52 9.20
CA ASP A 164 7.63 4.43 10.49
C ASP A 164 7.25 2.99 10.86
N GLN A 165 6.82 2.19 9.89
CA GLN A 165 6.52 0.78 10.07
C GLN A 165 7.78 -0.07 10.26
N GLN A 166 8.82 0.20 9.48
CA GLN A 166 10.11 -0.49 9.61
C GLN A 166 10.72 -0.26 11.00
N GLU A 167 10.69 0.98 11.50
CA GLU A 167 11.20 1.32 12.83
C GLU A 167 10.50 0.51 13.94
N VAL A 168 9.17 0.37 13.87
CA VAL A 168 8.42 -0.42 14.86
C VAL A 168 8.80 -1.90 14.81
N CYS A 169 8.87 -2.49 13.62
CA CYS A 169 9.26 -3.90 13.46
C CYS A 169 10.70 -4.15 13.94
N ASP A 170 11.65 -3.28 13.56
CA ASP A 170 13.06 -3.38 13.95
C ASP A 170 13.23 -3.27 15.47
N ARG A 171 12.51 -2.33 16.10
CA ARG A 171 12.56 -2.10 17.55
C ARG A 171 12.26 -3.36 18.36
N VAL A 172 11.35 -4.20 17.88
CA VAL A 172 10.91 -5.42 18.58
C VAL A 172 11.42 -6.71 17.92
N GLY A 173 12.25 -6.61 16.89
CA GLY A 173 12.74 -7.77 16.13
C GLY A 173 11.64 -8.58 15.44
N ALA A 174 10.50 -7.95 15.15
CA ALA A 174 9.38 -8.61 14.49
C ALA A 174 9.62 -8.71 12.98
N ARG A 175 9.29 -9.88 12.41
CA ARG A 175 9.25 -10.04 10.95
C ARG A 175 8.01 -9.33 10.40
N PRO A 176 8.15 -8.38 9.46
CA PRO A 176 7.01 -7.60 9.03
C PRO A 176 5.97 -8.40 8.24
N GLU A 177 4.70 -8.21 8.53
CA GLU A 177 3.57 -8.68 7.72
C GLU A 177 2.74 -7.48 7.29
N PRO A 178 3.23 -6.68 6.32
CA PRO A 178 2.53 -5.48 5.87
C PRO A 178 1.11 -5.86 5.43
N PRO A 179 0.09 -5.19 5.95
CA PRO A 179 -1.26 -5.63 5.71
C PRO A 179 -1.68 -5.26 4.29
N TRP A 180 -2.58 -6.04 3.71
CA TRP A 180 -3.26 -5.61 2.49
C TRP A 180 -4.05 -4.32 2.77
N PRO A 181 -3.79 -3.18 2.07
CA PRO A 181 -4.42 -1.90 2.40
C PRO A 181 -5.94 -1.86 2.30
N MET A 182 -6.53 -2.78 1.51
CA MET A 182 -7.99 -2.95 1.40
C MET A 182 -8.55 -4.03 2.34
N GLY A 183 -7.70 -4.59 3.21
CA GLY A 183 -8.10 -5.46 4.30
C GLY A 183 -8.90 -4.71 5.36
N SER A 184 -9.67 -5.46 6.14
CA SER A 184 -10.45 -4.92 7.25
C SER A 184 -9.90 -5.34 8.60
N GLY A 185 -10.33 -4.67 9.65
CA GLY A 185 -10.12 -5.04 11.05
C GLY A 185 -11.32 -4.65 11.89
N LEU A 186 -11.27 -4.96 13.18
CA LEU A 186 -12.26 -4.54 14.17
C LEU A 186 -11.84 -3.22 14.81
N LEU A 187 -12.74 -2.25 14.75
CA LEU A 187 -12.54 -0.92 15.33
C LEU A 187 -13.61 -0.64 16.38
N ALA A 188 -13.22 -0.32 17.60
CA ALA A 188 -14.15 0.06 18.65
C ALA A 188 -14.90 1.34 18.27
N LYS A 189 -16.21 1.38 18.54
CA LYS A 189 -17.09 2.49 18.11
C LYS A 189 -16.79 3.83 18.80
N ASN A 190 -16.09 3.82 19.93
CA ASN A 190 -15.69 5.01 20.67
C ASN A 190 -14.29 5.52 20.28
N LEU A 191 -13.58 4.88 19.35
CA LEU A 191 -12.25 5.35 18.96
C LEU A 191 -12.37 6.67 18.19
N THR A 192 -11.62 7.67 18.63
CA THR A 192 -11.57 8.99 17.99
C THR A 192 -10.12 9.44 17.80
N PRO A 193 -9.83 10.45 16.96
CA PRO A 193 -8.48 10.99 16.84
C PRO A 193 -7.95 11.64 18.14
N GLN A 194 -8.80 11.86 19.14
CA GLN A 194 -8.46 12.44 20.45
C GLN A 194 -8.31 11.39 21.56
N SER A 195 -8.54 10.10 21.26
CA SER A 195 -8.38 9.03 22.25
C SER A 195 -6.95 9.02 22.79
N LEU A 196 -6.82 9.24 24.10
CA LEU A 196 -5.52 9.38 24.76
C LEU A 196 -4.81 8.05 25.00
N LEU A 197 -5.59 6.97 25.02
CA LEU A 197 -5.14 5.61 25.28
C LEU A 197 -5.77 4.69 24.25
N VAL A 198 -4.93 4.14 23.37
CA VAL A 198 -5.35 3.27 22.26
C VAL A 198 -4.60 1.95 22.36
N TYR A 199 -5.33 0.86 22.27
CA TYR A 199 -4.81 -0.50 22.24
C TYR A 199 -5.02 -1.07 20.86
N GLY A 200 -4.08 -1.89 20.42
CA GLY A 200 -4.24 -2.72 19.24
C GLY A 200 -3.62 -4.09 19.45
N ALA A 201 -4.25 -5.11 18.86
CA ALA A 201 -3.73 -6.47 18.85
C ALA A 201 -4.02 -7.11 17.49
N ARG A 202 -3.08 -7.91 17.00
CA ARG A 202 -3.23 -8.68 15.77
C ARG A 202 -3.40 -10.15 16.07
N PHE A 203 -4.61 -10.63 15.87
CA PHE A 203 -4.99 -12.05 15.94
C PHE A 203 -4.84 -12.72 14.58
N PRO A 204 -4.99 -14.06 14.48
CA PRO A 204 -5.02 -14.74 13.19
C PRO A 204 -6.07 -14.13 12.27
N ALA A 205 -5.67 -13.88 11.03
CA ALA A 205 -6.56 -13.33 10.01
C ALA A 205 -7.70 -14.32 9.68
N ASP A 206 -8.87 -13.77 9.36
CA ASP A 206 -10.05 -14.54 8.96
C ASP A 206 -10.46 -14.16 7.53
N ALA A 207 -10.08 -15.03 6.59
CA ALA A 207 -10.38 -14.85 5.17
C ALA A 207 -11.89 -14.81 4.90
N SER A 208 -12.73 -15.51 5.69
CA SER A 208 -14.18 -15.53 5.49
C SER A 208 -14.82 -14.18 5.80
N ARG A 209 -14.23 -13.42 6.74
CA ARG A 209 -14.66 -12.07 7.14
C ARG A 209 -13.89 -10.96 6.42
N ARG A 210 -12.90 -11.31 5.61
CA ARG A 210 -11.91 -10.37 5.03
C ARG A 210 -11.20 -9.52 6.08
N ASP A 211 -10.95 -10.12 7.23
CA ASP A 211 -10.37 -9.50 8.42
C ASP A 211 -8.87 -9.86 8.50
N THR A 212 -8.03 -8.83 8.58
CA THR A 212 -6.57 -8.94 8.71
C THR A 212 -6.12 -9.36 10.10
N GLY A 213 -7.06 -9.52 11.04
CA GLY A 213 -6.84 -9.91 12.42
C GLY A 213 -6.60 -8.72 13.35
N TRP A 214 -6.52 -7.50 12.81
CA TRP A 214 -6.35 -6.30 13.60
C TRP A 214 -7.61 -5.95 14.37
N VAL A 215 -7.46 -5.80 15.68
CA VAL A 215 -8.48 -5.27 16.58
C VAL A 215 -7.89 -4.03 17.25
N VAL A 216 -8.62 -2.91 17.21
CA VAL A 216 -8.21 -1.65 17.83
C VAL A 216 -9.33 -1.07 18.68
N PHE A 217 -8.98 -0.63 19.88
CA PHE A 217 -9.91 -0.10 20.88
C PHE A 217 -9.23 0.96 21.76
N ALA A 218 -9.99 1.63 22.61
CA ALA A 218 -9.51 2.73 23.44
C ALA A 218 -10.12 2.71 24.84
N GLU A 219 -9.46 3.42 25.77
CA GLU A 219 -9.89 3.75 27.13
C GLU A 219 -9.99 2.58 28.13
N ASN A 220 -10.13 1.34 27.68
CA ASN A 220 -10.17 0.14 28.52
C ASN A 220 -9.30 -0.95 27.86
N ASP A 221 -8.43 -1.61 28.63
CA ASP A 221 -7.55 -2.70 28.16
C ASP A 221 -8.25 -4.07 28.08
N ASP A 222 -9.44 -4.21 28.66
CA ASP A 222 -10.27 -5.42 28.60
C ASP A 222 -11.10 -5.48 27.31
N PHE A 223 -10.66 -6.32 26.37
CA PHE A 223 -11.34 -6.57 25.11
C PHE A 223 -12.80 -7.07 25.29
N GLU A 224 -13.06 -7.95 26.26
CA GLU A 224 -14.41 -8.50 26.49
C GLU A 224 -15.35 -7.44 27.05
N GLU A 225 -14.85 -6.56 27.92
CA GLU A 225 -15.61 -5.42 28.41
C GLU A 225 -15.93 -4.43 27.29
N VAL A 226 -14.95 -4.05 26.47
CA VAL A 226 -15.17 -3.15 25.32
C VAL A 226 -16.16 -3.77 24.34
N SER A 227 -16.05 -5.06 24.05
CA SER A 227 -16.98 -5.78 23.16
C SER A 227 -18.43 -5.70 23.64
N ARG A 228 -18.66 -5.85 24.96
CA ARG A 228 -20.01 -5.81 25.56
C ARG A 228 -20.57 -4.40 25.71
N THR A 229 -19.72 -3.42 26.03
CA THR A 229 -20.16 -2.06 26.44
C THR A 229 -20.16 -1.07 25.28
N VAL A 230 -19.12 -1.11 24.44
CA VAL A 230 -18.93 -0.20 23.30
C VAL A 230 -19.31 -0.90 21.99
N GLY A 231 -18.80 -2.13 21.82
CA GLY A 231 -18.89 -2.91 20.60
C GLY A 231 -17.95 -2.44 19.49
N PHE A 232 -17.85 -3.26 18.44
CA PHE A 232 -16.94 -3.06 17.31
C PHE A 232 -17.69 -2.85 16.00
N THR A 233 -17.00 -2.25 15.05
CA THR A 233 -17.36 -2.20 13.63
C THR A 233 -16.26 -2.79 12.79
N VAL A 234 -16.61 -3.43 11.68
CA VAL A 234 -15.65 -3.80 10.64
C VAL A 234 -15.26 -2.51 9.90
N ALA A 235 -13.98 -2.17 9.94
CA ALA A 235 -13.43 -0.99 9.32
C ALA A 235 -12.29 -1.37 8.39
N THR A 236 -12.14 -0.69 7.26
CA THR A 236 -10.93 -0.85 6.43
C THR A 236 -9.74 -0.28 7.17
N LEU A 237 -8.52 -0.74 6.85
CA LEU A 237 -7.31 -0.15 7.44
C LEU A 237 -7.18 1.35 7.17
N GLN A 238 -7.72 1.83 6.05
CA GLN A 238 -7.81 3.27 5.77
C GLN A 238 -8.76 3.99 6.73
N ASP A 239 -9.89 3.38 7.09
CA ASP A 239 -10.81 3.95 8.06
C ASP A 239 -10.22 3.91 9.48
N MET A 240 -9.46 2.87 9.82
CA MET A 240 -8.71 2.82 11.08
C MET A 240 -7.64 3.91 11.14
N TYR A 241 -6.91 4.16 10.04
CA TYR A 241 -5.97 5.27 9.93
C TYR A 241 -6.65 6.63 10.12
N ARG A 242 -7.83 6.84 9.51
CA ARG A 242 -8.61 8.08 9.69
C ARG A 242 -9.12 8.24 11.13
N ALA A 243 -9.53 7.15 11.76
CA ALA A 243 -10.01 7.15 13.14
C ALA A 243 -8.89 7.50 14.12
N HIS A 244 -7.68 6.97 13.93
CA HIS A 244 -6.52 7.35 14.74
C HIS A 244 -5.19 7.12 13.99
N PRO A 245 -4.60 8.18 13.37
CA PRO A 245 -3.44 8.05 12.49
C PRO A 245 -2.20 7.40 13.12
N ALA A 246 -2.02 7.53 14.44
CA ALA A 246 -0.86 7.00 15.14
C ALA A 246 -0.84 5.46 15.24
N ILE A 247 -1.89 4.77 14.80
CA ILE A 247 -1.92 3.29 14.68
C ILE A 247 -1.06 2.82 13.49
N TRP A 248 -0.93 3.65 12.45
CA TRP A 248 -0.36 3.22 11.17
C TRP A 248 1.05 2.63 11.22
N PRO A 249 1.97 3.10 12.09
CA PRO A 249 3.29 2.48 12.24
C PRO A 249 3.22 1.01 12.70
N TYR A 250 2.15 0.61 13.39
CA TYR A 250 2.05 -0.69 14.03
C TYR A 250 1.39 -1.76 13.17
N VAL A 251 0.67 -1.37 12.11
CA VAL A 251 -0.16 -2.30 11.32
C VAL A 251 0.64 -3.35 10.54
N ALA A 252 1.96 -3.16 10.42
CA ALA A 252 2.89 -4.10 9.79
C ALA A 252 3.42 -5.18 10.76
N LEU A 253 3.13 -5.10 12.06
CA LEU A 253 3.49 -6.15 13.02
C LEU A 253 2.74 -7.44 12.68
N PRO A 254 3.38 -8.62 12.82
CA PRO A 254 2.77 -9.90 12.47
C PRO A 254 1.71 -10.33 13.48
N THR A 255 0.97 -11.38 13.14
CA THR A 255 0.05 -12.04 14.07
C THR A 255 0.76 -12.38 15.39
N GLY A 256 0.09 -12.16 16.52
CA GLY A 256 0.65 -12.38 17.87
C GLY A 256 1.35 -11.16 18.46
N TRP A 257 1.17 -9.98 17.88
CA TRP A 257 1.68 -8.71 18.41
C TRP A 257 0.57 -7.73 18.71
N GLY A 258 0.82 -6.87 19.68
CA GLY A 258 -0.04 -5.78 20.06
C GLY A 258 0.74 -4.53 20.41
N PHE A 259 0.02 -3.43 20.63
CA PHE A 259 0.57 -2.15 20.99
C PHE A 259 -0.37 -1.40 21.93
N THR A 260 0.22 -0.51 22.72
CA THR A 260 -0.49 0.50 23.51
C THR A 260 0.08 1.87 23.15
N LEU A 261 -0.78 2.82 22.82
CA LEU A 261 -0.44 4.22 22.60
C LEU A 261 -1.00 5.03 23.76
N ALA A 262 -0.13 5.64 24.57
CA ALA A 262 -0.52 6.60 25.60
C ALA A 262 -0.06 8.01 25.21
N ALA A 263 -0.88 9.02 25.52
CA ALA A 263 -0.52 10.41 25.31
C ALA A 263 0.73 10.77 26.13
N GLY A 264 1.84 11.10 25.45
CA GLY A 264 3.03 11.67 26.10
C GLY A 264 4.30 10.82 26.10
N THR A 265 4.50 9.95 25.10
CA THR A 265 5.78 9.30 24.67
C THR A 265 5.99 7.83 25.01
N GLU A 266 5.20 7.23 25.89
CA GLU A 266 5.27 5.78 26.13
C GLU A 266 4.30 5.05 25.19
N HIS A 267 4.86 4.50 24.12
CA HIS A 267 4.17 3.50 23.32
C HIS A 267 4.81 2.14 23.61
N ASP A 268 4.00 1.17 24.03
CA ASP A 268 4.48 -0.19 24.25
C ASP A 268 4.11 -1.08 23.07
N VAL A 269 4.94 -2.09 22.80
CA VAL A 269 4.72 -3.11 21.79
C VAL A 269 5.05 -4.45 22.41
N TYR A 270 4.07 -5.34 22.45
CA TYR A 270 4.12 -6.55 23.25
C TYR A 270 3.60 -7.77 22.48
N PRO A 271 4.08 -8.98 22.81
CA PRO A 271 3.47 -10.20 22.30
C PRO A 271 2.07 -10.39 22.89
N VAL A 272 1.14 -10.85 22.05
CA VAL A 272 -0.24 -11.18 22.44
C VAL A 272 -0.34 -12.69 22.54
N GLU A 273 -0.84 -13.19 23.67
CA GLU A 273 -1.16 -14.61 23.82
C GLU A 273 -2.35 -14.96 22.92
N ILE A 274 -2.12 -15.85 21.96
CA ILE A 274 -3.17 -16.41 21.11
C ILE A 274 -3.43 -17.83 21.61
N SER A 275 -4.62 -18.08 22.14
CA SER A 275 -5.04 -19.42 22.52
C SER A 275 -5.18 -20.29 21.26
N GLU A 276 -4.50 -21.43 21.23
CA GLU A 276 -4.67 -22.46 20.22
C GLU A 276 -5.94 -23.27 20.57
N ASP A 277 -7.10 -22.79 20.12
CA ASP A 277 -8.36 -23.57 20.16
C ASP A 277 -8.49 -24.49 18.93
#